data_AF-A0A5P2QN05-F1
#
_entry.id   AF-A0A5P2QN05-F1
#
_cell.length_a   1.000
_cell.length_b   1.000
_cell.length_c   1.000
_cell.angle_alpha   90.00
_cell.angle_beta   90.00
_cell.angle_gamma   90.00
#
_symmetry.space_group_name_H-M   'P 1'
#
loop_
_entity.id
_entity.type
_entity.pdbx_description
1 polymer ?
#
loop_
_entity_poly.entity_id
_entity_poly.type
_entity_poly.pdbx_seq_one_letter_code
_entity_poly.pdbx_strand_id
1 'polypeptide(L)' 'MIERTSHFLVVLKNEEKRTKPVMAQIAQALTPPPWHACRTITFDRGSKFIDWPHLQAEVGTQTWFCGAQLP' A
#
# COMPACT_ATOMS: atom_id res chain seq x y z
N MET A 1 3.64 6.57 -1.14
CA MET A 1 2.50 6.03 -1.90
C MET A 1 1.82 7.17 -2.61
N ILE A 2 1.41 7.00 -3.87
CA ILE A 2 0.77 8.06 -4.67
C ILE A 2 -0.56 7.52 -5.19
N GLU A 3 -1.64 8.26 -4.96
CA GLU A 3 -2.94 8.02 -5.62
C GLU A 3 -2.88 8.58 -7.05
N ARG A 4 -3.35 7.81 -8.03
CA ARG A 4 -3.05 8.04 -9.46
C ARG A 4 -3.89 9.12 -10.13
N THR A 5 -5.05 9.45 -9.58
CA THR A 5 -6.02 10.37 -10.19
C THR A 5 -5.78 11.82 -9.74
N SER A 6 -5.64 12.02 -8.44
CA SER A 6 -5.43 13.31 -7.77
C SER A 6 -3.96 13.61 -7.49
N HIS A 7 -3.05 12.65 -7.72
CA HIS A 7 -1.64 12.73 -7.35
C HIS A 7 -1.40 12.97 -5.85
N PHE A 8 -2.35 12.57 -5.01
CA PHE A 8 -2.19 12.68 -3.56
C PHE A 8 -1.05 11.79 -3.07
N LEU A 9 -0.06 12.40 -2.42
CA LEU A 9 1.16 11.73 -1.94
C LEU A 9 1.09 11.50 -0.43
N VAL A 10 1.27 10.24 -0.03
CA VAL A 10 1.48 9.85 1.36
C VAL A 10 2.91 9.37 1.55
N VAL A 11 3.62 9.99 2.49
CA VAL A 11 4.97 9.58 2.91
C VAL A 11 4.90 9.03 4.33
N LEU A 12 5.26 7.77 4.49
CA LEU A 12 5.29 7.07 5.79
C LEU A 12 6.72 6.74 6.17
N LYS A 13 7.10 7.03 7.41
CA LYS A 13 8.44 6.74 7.92
C LYS A 13 8.48 5.31 8.45
N ASN A 14 9.36 4.47 7.89
CA ASN A 14 9.63 3.13 8.41
C ASN A 14 11.01 3.09 9.09
N GLU A 15 11.10 3.57 10.32
CA GLU A 15 12.36 3.64 11.09
C GLU A 15 12.93 2.26 11.39
N GLU A 16 12.07 1.30 11.73
CA GLU A 16 12.47 -0.05 12.12
C GLU A 16 12.80 -0.96 10.93
N LYS A 17 12.56 -0.53 9.69
CA LYS A 17 12.67 -1.34 8.46
C LYS A 17 11.91 -2.68 8.53
N ARG A 18 10.90 -2.76 9.40
CA ARG A 18 10.05 -3.95 9.59
C ARG A 18 8.80 -3.84 8.72
N THR A 19 8.32 -4.98 8.24
CA THR A 19 7.17 -5.08 7.32
C THR A 19 5.83 -4.87 8.04
N LYS A 20 5.62 -5.49 9.20
CA LYS A 20 4.39 -5.34 9.99
C LYS A 20 4.02 -3.89 10.36
N PRO A 21 4.93 -3.07 10.96
CA PRO A 21 4.57 -1.71 11.35
C PRO A 21 4.33 -0.79 10.15
N VAL A 22 4.98 -1.03 9.00
CA VAL A 22 4.68 -0.24 7.80
C VAL A 22 3.32 -0.62 7.21
N MET A 23 2.90 -1.89 7.28
CA MET A 23 1.56 -2.29 6.85
C MET A 23 0.46 -1.64 7.66
N ALA A 24 0.57 -1.65 8.99
CA ALA A 24 -0.39 -0.96 9.86
C ALA A 24 -0.47 0.55 9.57
N GLN A 25 0.67 1.20 9.32
CA GLN A 25 0.69 2.62 8.92
C GLN A 25 0.00 2.86 7.56
N ILE A 26 0.20 1.95 6.59
CA ILE A 26 -0.49 2.02 5.30
C ILE A 26 -2.00 1.84 5.51
N ALA A 27 -2.43 0.88 6.32
CA ALA A 27 -3.85 0.65 6.63
C ALA A 27 -4.50 1.90 7.23
N GLN A 28 -3.85 2.52 8.22
CA GLN A 28 -4.31 3.76 8.83
C GLN A 28 -4.37 4.91 7.85
N ALA A 29 -3.39 5.04 6.94
CA ALA A 29 -3.41 6.08 5.91
C ALA A 29 -4.52 5.89 4.87
N LEU A 30 -4.95 4.63 4.66
CA LEU A 30 -5.99 4.25 3.71
C LEU A 30 -7.40 4.16 4.30
N THR A 31 -7.54 4.24 5.63
CA THR A 31 -8.83 4.27 6.34
C THR A 31 -9.61 5.59 6.17
N PRO A 32 -9.00 6.80 6.25
CA PRO A 32 -9.72 8.06 6.07
C PRO A 32 -10.08 8.46 4.62
N PRO A 33 -9.35 8.12 3.54
CA PRO A 33 -9.77 8.48 2.20
C PRO A 33 -11.08 7.76 1.86
N PRO A 34 -11.99 8.42 1.14
CA PRO A 34 -13.26 7.81 0.82
C PRO A 34 -12.99 6.53 0.01
N TRP A 35 -13.69 5.45 0.35
CA TRP A 35 -13.57 4.12 -0.27
C TRP A 35 -13.41 4.12 -1.80
N HIS A 36 -13.99 5.12 -2.48
CA HIS A 36 -13.87 5.27 -3.93
C HIS A 36 -12.46 5.63 -4.43
N ALA A 37 -11.61 6.24 -3.59
CA ALA A 37 -10.27 6.73 -3.96
C ALA A 37 -9.16 5.67 -3.80
N CYS A 38 -9.39 4.60 -3.03
CA CYS A 38 -8.40 3.56 -2.77
C CYS A 38 -8.98 2.17 -3.02
N ARG A 39 -9.38 1.91 -4.28
CA ARG A 39 -9.95 0.61 -4.71
C ARG A 39 -8.89 -0.46 -4.98
N THR A 40 -7.71 -0.04 -5.41
CA THR A 40 -6.58 -0.92 -5.72
C THR A 40 -5.27 -0.33 -5.20
N ILE A 41 -4.35 -1.20 -4.80
CA ILE A 41 -2.98 -0.83 -4.40
C ILE A 41 -2.02 -1.66 -5.23
N THR A 42 -0.99 -1.03 -5.78
CA THR A 42 0.08 -1.74 -6.50
C THR A 42 1.37 -1.65 -5.70
N PHE A 43 1.96 -2.80 -5.39
CA PHE A 43 3.25 -2.92 -4.72
C PHE A 43 4.37 -3.19 -5.72
N ASP A 44 5.53 -2.62 -5.45
CA ASP A 44 6.79 -3.12 -6.03
C ASP A 44 7.11 -4.51 -5.46
N ARG A 45 8.03 -5.24 -6.10
CA ARG A 45 8.43 -6.58 -5.63
C ARG A 45 9.35 -6.55 -4.40
N GLY A 46 9.38 -5.45 -3.65
CA GLY A 46 10.18 -5.35 -2.45
C GLY A 46 9.71 -6.32 -1.35
N SER A 47 10.65 -7.01 -0.71
CA SER A 47 10.38 -7.86 0.46
C SER A 47 9.76 -7.10 1.64
N LYS A 48 9.85 -5.76 1.61
CA LYS A 48 9.24 -4.85 2.58
C LYS A 48 7.71 -4.87 2.58
N PHE A 49 7.09 -5.52 1.59
CA PHE A 49 5.63 -5.58 1.45
C PHE A 49 5.05 -7.00 1.52
N ILE A 50 5.78 -7.98 2.05
CA ILE A 50 5.34 -9.38 2.09
C ILE A 50 4.10 -9.64 2.95
N ASP A 51 3.83 -8.79 3.96
CA ASP A 51 2.66 -8.87 4.84
C ASP A 51 1.39 -8.20 4.26
N TRP A 52 1.36 -7.95 2.96
CA TRP A 52 0.22 -7.35 2.25
C TRP A 52 -1.13 -8.09 2.42
N PRO A 53 -1.24 -9.43 2.66
CA PRO A 53 -2.54 -10.05 2.83
C PRO A 53 -3.27 -9.53 4.07
N HIS A 54 -2.52 -9.13 5.10
CA HIS A 54 -3.08 -8.49 6.29
C HIS A 54 -3.69 -7.13 5.96
N LEU A 55 -2.99 -6.34 5.16
CA LEU A 55 -3.48 -5.03 4.70
C LEU A 55 -4.77 -5.16 3.89
N GLN A 56 -4.86 -6.15 3.00
CA GLN A 56 -6.07 -6.41 2.24
C GLN A 56 -7.25 -6.77 3.14
N ALA A 57 -7.03 -7.55 4.20
CA ALA A 57 -8.07 -7.90 5.17
C ALA A 57 -8.54 -6.68 6.00
N GLU A 58 -7.63 -5.77 6.36
CA GLU A 58 -7.94 -4.59 7.16
C GLU A 58 -8.64 -3.48 6.35
N VAL A 59 -8.21 -3.24 5.11
CA VAL A 59 -8.68 -2.11 4.30
C VAL A 59 -9.72 -2.54 3.26
N GLY A 60 -9.82 -3.84 2.95
CA GLY A 60 -10.73 -4.36 1.91
C GLY A 60 -10.30 -4.03 0.47
N THR A 61 -9.08 -3.57 0.28
CA THR A 61 -8.55 -3.12 -1.02
C THR A 61 -7.91 -4.26 -1.80
N GLN A 62 -8.13 -4.32 -3.12
CA GLN A 62 -7.45 -5.30 -3.97
C GLN A 62 -5.98 -4.94 -4.18
N THR A 63 -5.09 -5.90 -3.91
CA THR A 63 -3.65 -5.70 -4.09
C THR A 63 -3.15 -6.30 -5.40
N TRP A 64 -2.29 -5.57 -6.09
CA TRP A 64 -1.62 -5.97 -7.33
C TRP A 64 -0.11 -5.90 -7.16
N PHE A 65 0.62 -6.75 -7.88
CA PHE A 65 2.07 -6.71 -7.95
C PHE A 65 2.50 -6.32 -9.35
N CYS A 66 3.55 -5.50 -9.46
CA CYS A 66 4.19 -5.28 -10.74
C CYS A 66 4.69 -6.63 -11.32
N GLY A 67 4.21 -6.96 -12.52
CA GLY A 67 4.82 -7.98 -13.37
C GLY A 67 6.25 -7.59 -13.72
N ALA A 68 7.09 -8.55 -14.08
CA ALA A 68 8.41 -8.24 -14.61
C ALA A 68 8.19 -7.61 -15.99
N GLN A 69 8.02 -6.30 -16.06
CA GLN A 69 8.33 -5.57 -17.28
C GLN A 69 9.84 -5.40 -17.29
N LEU A 70 10.49 -6.45 -17.79
CA LEU A 70 11.76 -6.28 -18.47
C LEU A 70 11.47 -5.48 -19.76
N PRO A 71 12.25 -4.44 -20.10
CA PRO A 71 12.18 -3.82 -21.42
C PRO A 71 12.51 -4.83 -22.52
#